data_AF-A0A1Y1XC99-F1
#
_entry.id   AF-A0A1Y1XC99-F1
#
_cell.length_a   1.000
_cell.length_b   1.000
_cell.length_c   1.000
_cell.angle_alpha   90.00
_cell.angle_beta   90.00
_cell.angle_gamma   90.00
#
_symmetry.space_group_name_H-M   'P 1'
#
loop_
_entity.id
_entity.type
_entity.pdbx_description
1 polymer ?
#
loop_
_entity_poly.entity_id
_entity_poly.type
_entity_poly.pdbx_seq_one_letter_code
_entity_poly.pdbx_strand_id
1 'polypeptide(L)'
;MKIDDLTKFYCLSLNTDNTSVGLILCFIIIGISVFILSSLIFLFINKFKPYFSFLDKDFWIILIIGVIMMMFSFFTKIGKPYWFYCHIQSIILSFSLTFYSVPILYKLIISFPKKDNKISKFINKSRKTKYLFFLLFILLDIILNSLMILTPYDIENKMFDNYKNFQICTMKKRFGRLVIYFIFIFKTLIILFIVFLIFLEWNYKPLHNDIRFLIIAIIIWLLTKKDDKKIIYNQELNKYLDIAINNNNNTLNSETSTEKNIGKFSSKSIWKSQFISSLLNYHYKTGLEHNETSKRSNDLSSFYLSNQTSSNI
;
A
#
# COMPACT_ATOMS: atom_id res chain seq x y z
N MET A 1 -32.04 6.70 15.00
CA MET A 1 -30.78 5.95 14.74
C MET A 1 -31.13 4.82 13.80
N LYS A 2 -30.67 4.84 12.54
CA LYS A 2 -31.08 3.83 11.54
C LYS A 2 -30.27 2.55 11.79
N ILE A 3 -30.97 1.46 12.13
CA ILE A 3 -30.39 0.13 12.37
C ILE A 3 -29.63 -0.38 11.12
N ASP A 4 -29.98 0.12 9.93
CA ASP A 4 -29.40 -0.29 8.64
C ASP A 4 -27.93 0.12 8.40
N ASP A 5 -27.40 1.12 9.13
CA ASP A 5 -26.01 1.56 8.94
C ASP A 5 -24.99 0.70 9.70
N LEU A 6 -25.43 -0.07 10.70
CA LEU A 6 -24.58 -0.96 11.50
C LEU A 6 -24.24 -2.26 10.77
N THR A 7 -25.02 -2.64 9.75
CA THR A 7 -24.83 -3.90 9.01
C THR A 7 -24.04 -3.74 7.72
N LYS A 8 -23.82 -2.50 7.24
CA LYS A 8 -23.10 -2.25 5.99
C LYS A 8 -21.58 -2.34 6.15
N PHE A 9 -20.95 -3.12 5.28
CA PHE A 9 -19.50 -3.17 5.13
C PHE A 9 -19.03 -2.00 4.25
N TYR A 10 -18.08 -1.22 4.75
CA TYR A 10 -17.53 -0.10 4.01
C TYR A 10 -16.32 -0.56 3.21
N CYS A 11 -16.41 -0.44 1.89
CA CYS A 11 -15.33 -0.72 0.95
C CYS A 11 -15.07 0.54 0.11
N LEU A 12 -13.82 0.77 -0.29
CA LEU A 12 -13.55 1.78 -1.32
C LEU A 12 -14.21 1.34 -2.62
N SER A 13 -15.28 2.00 -3.03
CA SER A 13 -15.95 1.72 -4.30
C SER A 13 -15.41 2.62 -5.39
N LEU A 14 -15.36 2.11 -6.62
CA LEU A 14 -15.21 2.94 -7.82
C LEU A 14 -16.52 3.62 -8.23
N ASN A 15 -17.65 3.15 -7.70
CA ASN A 15 -18.94 3.73 -8.01
C ASN A 15 -19.10 5.09 -7.33
N THR A 16 -19.49 6.10 -8.11
CA THR A 16 -19.64 7.50 -7.69
C THR A 16 -20.75 7.71 -6.68
N ASP A 17 -21.69 6.77 -6.60
CA ASP A 17 -22.91 6.89 -5.80
C ASP A 17 -22.66 7.03 -4.29
N ASN A 18 -21.53 6.52 -3.79
CA ASN A 18 -21.21 6.54 -2.36
C ASN A 18 -19.98 7.39 -2.02
N THR A 19 -18.86 7.26 -2.75
CA THR A 19 -17.63 8.01 -2.49
C THR A 19 -16.80 8.20 -3.76
N SER A 20 -16.49 9.45 -4.13
CA SER A 20 -15.64 9.79 -5.29
C SER A 20 -14.14 9.50 -5.11
N VAL A 21 -13.69 9.21 -3.88
CA VAL A 21 -12.26 9.09 -3.55
C VAL A 21 -11.56 7.96 -4.29
N GLY A 22 -12.19 6.79 -4.42
CA GLY A 22 -11.58 5.65 -5.13
C GLY A 22 -11.34 5.93 -6.61
N LEU A 23 -12.29 6.63 -7.25
CA LEU A 23 -12.22 7.02 -8.65
C LEU A 23 -11.17 8.11 -8.88
N ILE A 24 -11.10 9.13 -8.03
CA ILE A 24 -10.04 10.17 -8.09
C ILE A 24 -8.66 9.53 -7.99
N LEU A 25 -8.48 8.62 -7.02
CA LEU A 25 -7.21 7.93 -6.81
C LEU A 25 -6.83 7.03 -8.00
N CYS A 26 -7.82 6.39 -8.63
CA CYS A 26 -7.63 5.64 -9.86
C CYS A 26 -7.08 6.52 -10.99
N PHE A 27 -7.70 7.68 -11.24
CA PHE A 27 -7.22 8.61 -12.26
C PHE A 27 -5.81 9.13 -11.97
N ILE A 28 -5.49 9.42 -10.71
CA ILE A 28 -4.14 9.84 -10.31
C ILE A 28 -3.11 8.74 -10.63
N ILE A 29 -3.40 7.49 -10.27
CA ILE A 29 -2.49 6.36 -10.52
C ILE A 29 -2.28 6.13 -12.02
N ILE A 30 -3.36 6.17 -12.81
CA ILE A 30 -3.28 6.02 -14.27
C ILE A 30 -2.47 7.17 -14.88
N GLY A 31 -2.75 8.41 -14.48
CA GLY A 31 -2.02 9.60 -14.95
C GLY A 31 -0.51 9.52 -14.66
N ILE A 32 -0.14 9.14 -13.43
CA ILE A 32 1.26 8.93 -13.04
C ILE A 32 1.88 7.80 -13.86
N SER A 33 1.17 6.70 -14.08
CA SER A 33 1.67 5.56 -14.86
C SER A 33 1.94 5.93 -16.31
N VAL A 34 1.03 6.69 -16.94
CA VAL A 34 1.22 7.22 -18.30
C VAL A 34 2.41 8.17 -18.36
N PHE A 35 2.54 9.06 -17.38
CA PHE A 35 3.69 9.97 -17.29
C PHE A 35 5.02 9.20 -17.19
N ILE A 36 5.09 8.19 -16.32
CA ILE A 36 6.27 7.32 -16.19
C ILE A 36 6.56 6.58 -17.50
N LEU A 37 5.55 6.02 -18.17
CA LEU A 37 5.74 5.36 -19.46
C LEU A 37 6.25 6.33 -20.53
N SER A 38 5.72 7.55 -20.59
CA SER A 38 6.17 8.56 -21.55
C SER A 38 7.64 8.92 -21.35
N SER A 39 8.16 8.85 -20.12
CA SER A 39 9.58 9.10 -19.82
C SER A 39 10.54 8.11 -20.49
N LEU A 40 10.06 6.92 -20.90
CA LEU A 40 10.87 5.94 -21.64
C LEU A 40 11.36 6.47 -22.99
N ILE A 41 10.68 7.45 -23.59
CA ILE A 41 11.10 8.07 -24.85
C ILE A 41 12.50 8.69 -24.70
N PHE A 42 12.82 9.27 -23.53
CA PHE A 42 14.14 9.89 -23.28
C PHE A 42 15.30 8.90 -23.35
N LEU A 43 15.05 7.61 -23.11
CA LEU A 43 16.05 6.54 -23.18
C LEU A 43 16.59 6.31 -24.61
N PHE A 44 15.80 6.70 -25.62
CA PHE A 44 16.14 6.51 -27.03
C PHE A 44 16.78 7.75 -27.68
N ILE A 45 16.69 8.92 -27.03
CA ILE A 45 17.26 10.17 -27.54
C ILE A 45 18.77 10.22 -27.24
N ASN A 46 19.59 10.35 -28.29
CA ASN A 46 21.06 10.35 -28.18
C ASN A 46 21.60 11.40 -27.20
N LYS A 47 20.96 12.57 -27.13
CA LYS A 47 21.34 13.67 -26.23
C LYS A 47 21.31 13.29 -24.74
N PHE A 48 20.44 12.35 -24.35
CA PHE A 48 20.29 11.95 -22.94
C PHE A 48 21.07 10.69 -22.56
N LYS A 49 21.75 10.04 -23.51
CA LYS A 49 22.54 8.82 -23.26
C LYS A 49 23.50 8.91 -22.07
N PRO A 50 24.22 10.02 -21.83
CA PRO A 50 25.14 10.12 -20.69
C PRO A 50 24.45 10.00 -19.32
N TYR A 51 23.17 10.38 -19.21
CA TYR A 51 22.42 10.28 -17.96
C TYR A 51 21.88 8.88 -17.69
N PHE A 52 21.79 8.03 -18.73
CA PHE A 52 21.30 6.66 -18.63
C PHE A 52 22.43 5.61 -18.67
N SER A 53 23.69 6.00 -18.50
CA SER A 53 24.83 5.07 -18.53
C SER A 53 24.88 4.12 -17.33
N PHE A 54 24.14 4.42 -16.26
CA PHE A 54 24.04 3.57 -15.08
C PHE A 54 23.56 2.16 -15.44
N LEU A 55 22.45 2.04 -16.16
CA LEU A 55 21.78 0.77 -16.41
C LEU A 55 21.54 0.59 -17.92
N ASP A 56 21.57 -0.66 -18.39
CA ASP A 56 21.25 -0.94 -19.79
C ASP A 56 19.80 -0.56 -20.11
N LYS A 57 19.54 -0.16 -21.36
CA LYS A 57 18.20 0.25 -21.80
C LYS A 57 17.10 -0.77 -21.46
N ASP A 58 17.34 -2.05 -21.74
CA ASP A 58 16.37 -3.12 -21.47
C ASP A 58 16.04 -3.23 -19.97
N PHE A 59 17.04 -2.96 -19.12
CA PHE A 59 16.91 -3.02 -17.66
C PHE A 59 16.25 -1.77 -17.09
N TRP A 60 16.45 -0.60 -17.71
CA TRP A 60 15.63 0.59 -17.43
C TRP A 60 14.15 0.34 -17.72
N ILE A 61 13.84 -0.30 -18.85
CA ILE A 61 12.47 -0.66 -19.22
C ILE A 61 11.87 -1.62 -18.18
N ILE A 62 12.59 -2.69 -17.83
CA ILE A 62 12.14 -3.65 -16.80
C ILE A 62 11.92 -2.97 -15.44
N LEU A 63 12.83 -2.08 -15.03
CA LEU A 63 12.70 -1.35 -13.78
C LEU A 63 11.43 -0.49 -13.76
N ILE A 64 11.17 0.25 -14.86
CA ILE A 64 9.97 1.09 -15.01
C ILE A 64 8.69 0.25 -14.99
N ILE A 65 8.68 -0.91 -15.66
CA ILE A 65 7.56 -1.87 -15.60
C ILE A 65 7.33 -2.30 -14.14
N GLY A 66 8.39 -2.62 -13.40
CA GLY A 66 8.30 -2.97 -11.98
C GLY A 66 7.66 -1.87 -11.12
N VAL A 67 8.00 -0.60 -11.37
CA VAL A 67 7.39 0.54 -10.66
C VAL A 67 5.90 0.68 -10.99
N ILE A 68 5.52 0.53 -12.26
CA ILE A 68 4.11 0.61 -12.67
C ILE A 68 3.30 -0.56 -12.07
N MET A 69 3.85 -1.78 -12.10
CA MET A 69 3.21 -2.92 -11.45
C MET A 69 3.03 -2.68 -9.94
N MET A 70 4.00 -2.06 -9.28
CA MET A 70 3.89 -1.71 -7.86
C MET A 70 2.73 -0.75 -7.62
N MET A 71 2.54 0.26 -8.47
CA MET A 71 1.40 1.17 -8.39
C MET A 71 0.07 0.46 -8.63
N PHE A 72 0.02 -0.48 -9.59
CA PHE A 72 -1.18 -1.27 -9.86
C PHE A 72 -1.57 -2.23 -8.73
N SER A 73 -0.64 -2.58 -7.82
CA SER A 73 -1.02 -3.30 -6.60
C SER A 73 -2.00 -2.53 -5.70
N PHE A 74 -2.16 -1.23 -5.92
CA PHE A 74 -3.18 -0.44 -5.23
C PHE A 74 -4.60 -0.80 -5.70
N PHE A 75 -4.77 -1.14 -6.98
CA PHE A 75 -6.09 -1.45 -7.53
C PHE A 75 -6.73 -2.68 -6.93
N THR A 76 -5.93 -3.65 -6.47
CA THR A 76 -6.45 -4.85 -5.81
C THR A 76 -7.05 -4.57 -4.43
N LYS A 77 -6.83 -3.37 -3.87
CA LYS A 77 -7.45 -2.92 -2.61
C LYS A 77 -8.77 -2.19 -2.81
N ILE A 78 -9.12 -1.86 -4.05
CA ILE A 78 -10.37 -1.17 -4.37
C ILE A 78 -11.47 -2.22 -4.55
N GLY A 79 -12.62 -1.99 -3.95
CA GLY A 79 -13.79 -2.88 -3.99
C GLY A 79 -13.89 -3.80 -2.77
N LYS A 80 -14.79 -4.77 -2.88
CA LYS A 80 -14.95 -5.81 -1.86
C LYS A 80 -13.79 -6.81 -1.97
N PRO A 81 -13.12 -7.16 -0.86
CA PRO A 81 -12.03 -8.12 -0.92
C PRO A 81 -12.59 -9.49 -1.31
N TYR A 82 -11.97 -10.10 -2.30
CA TYR A 82 -12.23 -11.47 -2.70
C TYR A 82 -10.94 -12.26 -2.50
N TRP A 83 -11.03 -13.55 -2.16
CA TRP A 83 -9.86 -14.39 -1.89
C TRP A 83 -8.84 -14.33 -3.04
N PHE A 84 -9.32 -14.26 -4.28
CA PHE A 84 -8.49 -14.10 -5.48
C PHE A 84 -7.71 -12.77 -5.51
N TYR A 85 -8.35 -11.64 -5.13
CA TYR A 85 -7.68 -10.33 -5.09
C TYR A 85 -6.58 -10.29 -4.03
N CYS A 86 -6.77 -10.98 -2.90
CA CYS A 86 -5.73 -11.12 -1.88
C CYS A 86 -4.46 -11.81 -2.43
N HIS A 87 -4.64 -12.87 -3.23
CA HIS A 87 -3.54 -13.54 -3.91
C HIS A 87 -2.88 -12.64 -4.96
N ILE A 88 -3.67 -12.03 -5.86
CA ILE A 88 -3.16 -11.14 -6.90
C ILE A 88 -2.33 -10.01 -6.30
N GLN A 89 -2.80 -9.38 -5.22
CA GLN A 89 -2.08 -8.29 -4.57
C GLN A 89 -0.67 -8.72 -4.16
N SER A 90 -0.56 -9.87 -3.49
CA SER A 90 0.72 -10.40 -3.03
C SER A 90 1.63 -10.77 -4.21
N ILE A 91 1.06 -11.38 -5.26
CA ILE A 91 1.78 -11.77 -6.47
C ILE A 91 2.33 -10.53 -7.20
N ILE A 92 1.47 -9.54 -7.48
CA ILE A 92 1.87 -8.29 -8.14
C ILE A 92 2.98 -7.62 -7.34
N LEU A 93 2.82 -7.47 -6.03
CA LEU A 93 3.82 -6.83 -5.18
C LEU A 93 5.16 -7.59 -5.20
N SER A 94 5.12 -8.93 -5.17
CA SER A 94 6.32 -9.78 -5.23
C SER A 94 7.09 -9.60 -6.54
N PHE A 95 6.41 -9.70 -7.69
CA PHE A 95 7.03 -9.51 -9.01
C PHE A 95 7.50 -8.08 -9.24
N SER A 96 6.73 -7.08 -8.78
CA SER A 96 7.09 -5.66 -8.89
C SER A 96 8.42 -5.37 -8.19
N LEU A 97 8.61 -5.92 -6.98
CA LEU A 97 9.86 -5.79 -6.24
C LEU A 97 11.03 -6.46 -6.95
N THR A 98 10.82 -7.59 -7.63
CA THR A 98 11.86 -8.27 -8.43
C THR A 98 12.25 -7.46 -9.65
N PHE A 99 11.27 -6.97 -10.40
CA PHE A 99 11.53 -6.16 -11.59
C PHE A 99 12.21 -4.84 -11.24
N TYR A 100 11.92 -4.28 -10.07
CA TYR A 100 12.61 -3.10 -9.56
C TYR A 100 14.03 -3.41 -9.06
N SER A 101 14.19 -4.39 -8.17
CA SER A 101 15.46 -4.61 -7.43
C SER A 101 16.51 -5.40 -8.20
N VAL A 102 16.13 -6.39 -9.01
CA VAL A 102 17.09 -7.30 -9.66
C VAL A 102 17.94 -6.60 -10.73
N PRO A 103 17.41 -5.69 -11.57
CA PRO A 103 18.24 -4.92 -12.49
C PRO A 103 19.32 -4.09 -11.80
N ILE A 104 18.97 -3.45 -10.66
CA ILE A 104 19.90 -2.67 -9.84
C ILE A 104 20.95 -3.59 -9.23
N LEU A 105 20.52 -4.71 -8.66
CA LEU A 105 21.42 -5.68 -8.05
C LEU A 105 22.43 -6.22 -9.08
N TYR A 106 21.96 -6.61 -10.26
CA TYR A 106 22.84 -7.07 -11.34
C TYR A 106 23.88 -6.00 -11.68
N LYS A 107 23.45 -4.74 -11.81
CA LYS A 107 24.37 -3.65 -12.18
C LYS A 107 25.45 -3.43 -11.13
N LEU A 108 25.10 -3.43 -9.85
CA LEU A 108 26.05 -3.29 -8.75
C LEU A 108 27.02 -4.48 -8.68
N ILE A 109 26.55 -5.71 -8.92
CA ILE A 109 27.44 -6.89 -8.94
C ILE A 109 28.49 -6.79 -10.05
N ILE A 110 28.10 -6.34 -11.26
CA ILE A 110 29.04 -6.23 -12.38
C ILE A 110 29.98 -5.02 -12.28
N SER A 111 29.53 -3.93 -11.64
CA SER A 111 30.32 -2.74 -11.40
C SER A 111 31.41 -2.96 -10.34
N PHE A 112 31.27 -4.01 -9.53
CA PHE A 112 32.14 -4.24 -8.38
C PHE A 112 33.63 -4.38 -8.78
N PRO A 113 34.50 -3.43 -8.36
CA PRO A 113 35.88 -3.36 -8.83
C PRO A 113 36.75 -4.34 -8.06
N LYS A 114 36.86 -5.57 -8.56
CA LYS A 114 37.96 -6.48 -8.22
C LYS A 114 38.63 -6.90 -9.52
N LYS A 115 39.80 -6.29 -9.78
CA LYS A 115 40.64 -6.49 -10.99
C LYS A 115 40.91 -7.97 -11.32
N ASP A 116 40.77 -8.89 -10.36
CA ASP A 116 41.00 -10.33 -10.55
C ASP A 116 39.86 -11.27 -10.11
N ASN A 117 38.63 -10.77 -9.91
CA ASN A 117 37.53 -11.64 -9.52
C ASN A 117 37.07 -12.55 -10.67
N LYS A 118 37.29 -13.88 -10.53
CA LYS A 118 36.79 -14.91 -11.46
C LYS A 118 35.28 -14.81 -11.71
N ILE A 119 34.51 -14.42 -10.71
CA ILE A 119 33.05 -14.24 -10.79
C ILE A 119 32.69 -13.09 -11.75
N SER A 120 33.36 -11.94 -11.64
CA SER A 120 33.11 -10.82 -12.55
C SER A 120 33.49 -11.21 -13.98
N LYS A 121 34.64 -11.86 -14.19
CA LYS A 121 35.01 -12.39 -15.53
C LYS A 121 33.98 -13.39 -16.07
N PHE A 122 33.41 -14.26 -15.24
CA PHE A 122 32.39 -15.22 -15.64
C PHE A 122 31.08 -14.51 -16.05
N ILE A 123 30.64 -13.54 -15.27
CA ILE A 123 29.39 -12.80 -15.54
C ILE A 123 29.57 -11.87 -16.76
N ASN A 124 30.72 -11.22 -16.90
CA ASN A 124 30.98 -10.23 -17.95
C ASN A 124 31.28 -10.85 -19.33
N LYS A 125 31.50 -12.17 -19.40
CA LYS A 125 31.88 -12.86 -20.65
C LYS A 125 30.73 -12.98 -21.67
N SER A 126 29.45 -12.79 -21.30
CA SER A 126 28.36 -12.92 -22.27
C SER A 126 27.10 -12.13 -21.90
N ARG A 127 26.53 -11.42 -22.88
CA ARG A 127 25.22 -10.73 -22.78
C ARG A 127 24.07 -11.65 -22.33
N LYS A 128 24.22 -12.97 -22.53
CA LYS A 128 23.24 -13.97 -22.12
C LYS A 128 23.17 -14.17 -20.59
N THR A 129 24.27 -13.93 -19.86
CA THR A 129 24.32 -14.12 -18.40
C THR A 129 23.41 -13.14 -17.67
N LYS A 130 23.24 -11.93 -18.20
CA LYS A 130 22.32 -10.89 -17.71
C LYS A 130 20.88 -11.40 -17.60
N TYR A 131 20.37 -11.96 -18.70
CA TYR A 131 19.00 -12.46 -18.76
C TYR A 131 18.84 -13.76 -17.97
N LEU A 132 19.86 -14.62 -17.94
CA LEU A 132 19.85 -15.83 -17.11
C LEU A 132 19.79 -15.48 -15.61
N PHE A 133 20.56 -14.49 -15.17
CA PHE A 133 20.52 -14.00 -13.80
C PHE A 133 19.12 -13.49 -13.44
N PHE A 134 18.53 -12.64 -14.29
CA PHE A 134 17.17 -12.14 -14.09
C PHE A 134 16.11 -13.26 -14.08
N LEU A 135 16.21 -14.21 -15.02
CA LEU A 135 15.31 -15.35 -15.13
C LEU A 135 15.35 -16.23 -13.87
N LEU A 136 16.51 -16.43 -13.26
CA LEU A 136 16.65 -17.19 -12.00
C LEU A 136 15.78 -16.59 -10.88
N PHE A 137 15.81 -15.27 -10.69
CA PHE A 137 14.99 -14.60 -9.68
C PHE A 137 13.49 -14.68 -10.00
N ILE A 138 13.11 -14.56 -11.28
CA ILE A 138 11.73 -14.73 -11.72
C ILE A 138 11.24 -16.15 -11.44
N LEU A 139 12.03 -17.18 -11.77
CA LEU A 139 11.67 -18.57 -11.53
C LEU A 139 11.48 -18.84 -10.03
N LEU A 140 12.37 -18.32 -9.19
CA LEU A 140 12.23 -18.42 -7.74
C LEU A 140 10.94 -17.76 -7.25
N ASP A 141 10.58 -16.58 -7.78
CA ASP A 141 9.31 -15.93 -7.48
C ASP A 141 8.11 -16.72 -7.95
N ILE A 142 8.15 -17.30 -9.15
CA ILE A 142 7.07 -18.16 -9.66
C ILE A 142 6.86 -19.33 -8.71
N ILE A 143 7.93 -20.00 -8.27
CA ILE A 143 7.85 -21.12 -7.34
C ILE A 143 7.22 -20.68 -6.01
N LEU A 144 7.73 -19.59 -5.41
CA LEU A 144 7.24 -19.12 -4.11
C LEU A 144 5.78 -18.62 -4.18
N ASN A 145 5.41 -17.90 -5.24
CA ASN A 145 4.04 -17.45 -5.44
C ASN A 145 3.09 -18.62 -5.76
N SER A 146 3.56 -19.64 -6.49
CA SER A 146 2.77 -20.86 -6.74
C SER A 146 2.49 -21.60 -5.43
N LEU A 147 3.49 -21.74 -4.56
CA LEU A 147 3.31 -22.30 -3.21
C LEU A 147 2.28 -21.51 -2.39
N MET A 148 2.27 -20.18 -2.51
CA MET A 148 1.29 -19.33 -1.83
C MET A 148 -0.14 -19.53 -2.35
N ILE A 149 -0.34 -19.78 -3.65
CA ILE A 149 -1.67 -20.02 -4.24
C ILE A 149 -2.31 -21.31 -3.67
N LEU A 150 -1.51 -22.31 -3.30
CA LEU A 150 -2.01 -23.55 -2.68
C LEU A 150 -2.66 -23.33 -1.31
N THR A 151 -2.45 -22.17 -0.69
CA THR A 151 -3.04 -21.80 0.60
C THR A 151 -4.07 -20.69 0.43
N PRO A 152 -5.38 -20.98 0.52
CA PRO A 152 -6.41 -19.98 0.30
C PRO A 152 -6.39 -18.91 1.40
N TYR A 153 -6.66 -17.66 1.01
CA TYR A 153 -7.00 -16.58 1.94
C TYR A 153 -8.46 -16.70 2.38
N ASP A 154 -8.70 -16.48 3.67
CA ASP A 154 -10.03 -16.31 4.22
C ASP A 154 -10.38 -14.82 4.27
N ILE A 155 -11.66 -14.51 4.12
CA ILE A 155 -12.18 -13.16 4.31
C ILE A 155 -12.77 -13.10 5.72
N GLU A 156 -12.13 -12.31 6.58
CA GLU A 156 -12.61 -12.08 7.94
C GLU A 156 -13.30 -10.72 8.05
N ASN A 157 -14.49 -10.73 8.62
CA ASN A 157 -15.21 -9.52 8.99
C ASN A 157 -14.65 -9.05 10.34
N LYS A 158 -13.96 -7.91 10.36
CA LYS A 158 -13.59 -7.25 11.61
C LYS A 158 -14.68 -6.26 11.98
N MET A 159 -15.47 -6.64 12.99
CA MET A 159 -16.41 -5.75 13.65
C MET A 159 -15.66 -4.93 14.70
N PHE A 160 -15.86 -3.62 14.67
CA PHE A 160 -15.32 -2.72 15.66
C PHE A 160 -16.50 -2.04 16.36
N ASP A 161 -16.64 -2.25 17.67
CA ASP A 161 -17.67 -1.60 18.46
C ASP A 161 -17.55 -0.08 18.27
N ASN A 162 -18.62 0.55 17.78
CA ASN A 162 -18.74 1.98 17.41
C ASN A 162 -18.10 2.43 16.09
N TYR A 163 -17.44 1.54 15.33
CA TYR A 163 -16.86 1.89 14.03
C TYR A 163 -17.44 1.05 12.90
N LYS A 164 -17.14 1.49 11.69
CA LYS A 164 -17.54 0.84 10.44
C LYS A 164 -16.97 -0.59 10.37
N ASN A 165 -17.78 -1.53 9.91
CA ASN A 165 -17.36 -2.91 9.69
C ASN A 165 -16.47 -3.00 8.43
N PHE A 166 -15.33 -3.68 8.54
CA PHE A 166 -14.39 -3.88 7.42
C PHE A 166 -14.13 -5.35 7.18
N GLN A 167 -13.90 -5.69 5.91
CA GLN A 167 -13.48 -7.02 5.50
C GLN A 167 -11.98 -7.01 5.24
N ILE A 168 -11.26 -7.99 5.77
CA ILE A 168 -9.82 -8.12 5.57
C ILE A 168 -9.46 -9.53 5.07
N CYS A 169 -8.39 -9.61 4.28
CA CYS A 169 -7.80 -10.87 3.88
C CYS A 169 -6.93 -11.41 5.02
N THR A 170 -7.22 -12.61 5.51
CA THR A 170 -6.40 -13.29 6.53
C THR A 170 -5.93 -14.65 6.04
N MET A 171 -4.72 -15.03 6.44
CA MET A 171 -4.16 -16.35 6.17
C MET A 171 -4.16 -17.17 7.47
N LYS A 172 -5.18 -18.03 7.63
CA LYS A 172 -5.34 -18.86 8.84
C LYS A 172 -4.32 -20.00 8.90
N LYS A 173 -4.00 -20.59 7.75
CA LYS A 173 -3.08 -21.73 7.67
C LYS A 173 -1.63 -21.30 7.99
N ARG A 174 -0.99 -22.00 8.94
CA ARG A 174 0.41 -21.76 9.33
C ARG A 174 1.38 -21.84 8.14
N PHE A 175 1.17 -22.82 7.25
CA PHE A 175 2.01 -23.01 6.07
C PHE A 175 2.01 -21.76 5.15
N GLY A 176 0.84 -21.22 4.81
CA GLY A 176 0.75 -20.02 3.97
C GLY A 176 1.42 -18.81 4.61
N ARG A 177 1.27 -18.66 5.94
CA ARG A 177 1.95 -17.61 6.70
C ARG A 177 3.48 -17.76 6.66
N LEU A 178 3.99 -18.98 6.80
CA LEU A 178 5.43 -19.26 6.66
C LEU A 178 5.94 -18.91 5.26
N VAL A 179 5.19 -19.26 4.20
CA VAL A 179 5.55 -18.90 2.81
C VAL A 179 5.59 -17.38 2.63
N ILE A 180 4.60 -16.65 3.14
CA ILE A 180 4.58 -15.17 3.09
C ILE A 180 5.78 -14.58 3.82
N TYR A 181 6.11 -15.08 5.02
CA TYR A 181 7.30 -14.64 5.75
C TYR A 181 8.59 -14.94 4.98
N PHE A 182 8.69 -16.12 4.36
CA PHE A 182 9.85 -16.49 3.56
C PHE A 182 10.01 -15.56 2.34
N ILE A 183 8.94 -15.27 1.60
CA ILE A 183 8.94 -14.29 0.49
C ILE A 183 9.45 -12.94 1.01
N PHE A 184 8.90 -12.45 2.13
CA PHE A 184 9.28 -11.17 2.70
C PHE A 184 10.76 -11.11 3.14
N ILE A 185 11.25 -12.15 3.81
CA ILE A 185 12.66 -12.27 4.22
C ILE A 185 13.56 -12.28 2.99
N PHE A 186 13.23 -13.09 1.98
CA PHE A 186 13.97 -13.17 0.73
C PHE A 186 14.09 -11.79 0.05
N LYS A 187 12.99 -11.05 -0.10
CA LYS A 187 13.02 -9.68 -0.65
C LYS A 187 13.85 -8.72 0.20
N THR A 188 13.76 -8.83 1.52
CA THR A 188 14.52 -7.97 2.44
C THR A 188 16.01 -8.25 2.33
N LEU A 189 16.43 -9.51 2.20
CA LEU A 189 17.83 -9.89 2.00
C LEU A 189 18.39 -9.32 0.69
N ILE A 190 17.62 -9.34 -0.41
CA ILE A 190 18.01 -8.71 -1.68
C ILE A 190 18.27 -7.22 -1.48
N ILE A 191 17.37 -6.50 -0.80
CA ILE A 191 17.51 -5.06 -0.55
C ILE A 191 18.71 -4.78 0.35
N LEU A 192 18.91 -5.55 1.43
CA LEU A 192 20.08 -5.41 2.30
C LEU A 192 21.38 -5.65 1.53
N PHE A 193 21.40 -6.62 0.62
CA PHE A 193 22.56 -6.88 -0.21
C PHE A 193 22.82 -5.75 -1.21
N ILE A 194 21.79 -5.14 -1.80
CA ILE A 194 21.91 -3.92 -2.61
C ILE A 194 22.53 -2.77 -1.78
N VAL A 195 22.02 -2.53 -0.58
CA VAL A 195 22.55 -1.47 0.32
C VAL A 195 24.02 -1.74 0.67
N PHE A 196 24.37 -2.99 0.94
CA PHE A 196 25.74 -3.40 1.20
C PHE A 196 26.65 -3.15 0.00
N LEU A 197 26.24 -3.53 -1.22
CA LEU A 197 27.02 -3.28 -2.44
C LEU A 197 27.17 -1.77 -2.71
N ILE A 198 26.11 -1.00 -2.52
CA ILE A 198 26.14 0.47 -2.61
C ILE A 198 27.17 1.06 -1.64
N PHE A 199 27.20 0.58 -0.40
CA PHE A 199 28.17 1.03 0.59
C PHE A 199 29.61 0.76 0.15
N LEU A 200 29.87 -0.40 -0.45
CA LEU A 200 31.19 -0.73 -0.98
C LEU A 200 31.58 0.12 -2.20
N GLU A 201 30.61 0.53 -3.03
CA GLU A 201 30.84 1.34 -4.23
C GLU A 201 30.79 2.86 -3.99
N TRP A 202 30.61 3.31 -2.74
CA TRP A 202 30.35 4.72 -2.41
C TRP A 202 31.38 5.71 -2.98
N ASN A 203 32.63 5.29 -3.19
CA ASN A 203 33.70 6.17 -3.68
C ASN A 203 33.86 6.21 -5.22
N TYR A 204 32.99 5.53 -5.99
CA TYR A 204 33.12 5.43 -7.44
C TYR A 204 32.45 6.62 -8.16
N LYS A 205 33.26 7.59 -8.63
CA LYS A 205 32.81 8.86 -9.23
C LYS A 205 31.71 8.75 -10.29
N PRO A 206 31.76 7.81 -11.25
CA PRO A 206 30.73 7.71 -12.31
C PRO A 206 29.33 7.34 -11.83
N LEU A 207 29.21 6.65 -10.68
CA LEU A 207 27.92 6.14 -10.17
C LEU A 207 27.39 6.98 -9.00
N HIS A 208 28.11 8.03 -8.59
CA HIS A 208 27.86 8.73 -7.34
C HIS A 208 26.45 9.33 -7.24
N ASN A 209 25.97 9.96 -8.32
CA ASN A 209 24.65 10.58 -8.33
C ASN A 209 23.53 9.54 -8.32
N ASP A 210 23.64 8.50 -9.15
CA ASP A 210 22.63 7.43 -9.24
C ASP A 210 22.53 6.66 -7.92
N ILE A 211 23.66 6.35 -7.29
CA ILE A 211 23.73 5.70 -5.98
C ILE A 211 23.02 6.56 -4.92
N ARG A 212 23.23 7.88 -4.89
CA ARG A 212 22.54 8.77 -3.94
C ARG A 212 21.02 8.73 -4.10
N PHE A 213 20.52 8.75 -5.33
CA PHE A 213 19.08 8.62 -5.60
C PHE A 213 18.54 7.27 -5.12
N LEU A 214 19.26 6.18 -5.37
CA LEU A 214 18.88 4.85 -4.89
C LEU A 214 18.81 4.78 -3.37
N ILE A 215 19.78 5.37 -2.67
CA ILE A 215 19.78 5.40 -1.20
C ILE A 215 18.60 6.19 -0.66
N ILE A 216 18.32 7.37 -1.23
CA ILE A 216 17.16 8.18 -0.83
C ILE A 216 15.86 7.38 -1.03
N ALA A 217 15.72 6.71 -2.18
CA ALA A 217 14.56 5.87 -2.46
C ALA A 217 14.41 4.72 -1.45
N ILE A 218 15.51 4.02 -1.12
CA ILE A 218 15.52 2.94 -0.12
C ILE A 218 15.17 3.48 1.27
N ILE A 219 15.71 4.64 1.67
CA ILE A 219 15.41 5.26 2.96
C ILE A 219 13.92 5.61 3.04
N ILE A 220 13.35 6.24 2.01
CA ILE A 220 11.92 6.57 1.95
C ILE A 220 11.06 5.30 2.05
N TRP A 221 11.44 4.23 1.36
CA TRP A 221 10.75 2.95 1.42
C TRP A 221 10.81 2.31 2.83
N LEU A 222 11.97 2.38 3.51
CA LEU A 222 12.12 1.88 4.88
C LEU A 222 11.28 2.69 5.88
N LEU A 223 11.23 4.02 5.71
CA LEU A 223 10.46 4.91 6.57
C LEU A 223 8.95 4.69 6.44
N THR A 224 8.44 4.65 5.20
CA THR A 224 7.01 4.43 4.92
C THR A 224 6.52 3.11 5.52
N LYS A 225 7.31 2.04 5.40
CA LYS A 225 6.98 0.72 5.98
C LYS A 225 6.95 0.69 7.50
N LYS A 226 7.75 1.52 8.17
CA LYS A 226 7.76 1.64 9.64
C LYS A 226 6.49 2.36 10.11
N ASP A 227 6.06 3.38 9.38
CA ASP A 227 4.87 4.16 9.71
C ASP A 227 3.59 3.32 9.60
N ASP A 228 3.46 2.45 8.61
CA ASP A 228 2.32 1.52 8.47
C ASP A 228 2.11 0.67 9.73
N LYS A 229 3.18 0.12 10.30
CA LYS A 229 3.11 -0.66 11.55
C LYS A 229 2.72 0.18 12.75
N LYS A 230 3.22 1.42 12.83
CA LYS A 230 2.93 2.33 13.94
C LYS A 230 1.48 2.79 13.92
N ILE A 231 0.92 3.06 12.75
CA ILE A 231 -0.49 3.43 12.59
C ILE A 231 -1.39 2.30 13.08
N ILE A 232 -1.11 1.06 12.67
CA ILE A 232 -1.85 -0.13 13.11
C ILE A 232 -1.78 -0.27 14.64
N TYR A 233 -0.58 -0.17 15.22
CA TYR A 233 -0.39 -0.28 16.67
C TYR A 233 -1.13 0.82 17.44
N ASN A 234 -1.04 2.07 16.99
CA ASN A 234 -1.73 3.19 17.63
C ASN A 234 -3.26 3.05 17.57
N GLN A 235 -3.78 2.48 16.47
CA GLN A 235 -5.21 2.22 16.32
C GLN A 235 -5.68 1.14 17.29
N GLU A 236 -4.90 0.08 17.51
CA GLU A 236 -5.17 -0.92 18.54
C GLU A 236 -5.08 -0.33 19.95
N LEU A 237 -4.07 0.49 20.23
CA LEU A 237 -3.89 1.14 21.54
C LEU A 237 -5.06 2.06 21.90
N ASN A 238 -5.52 2.89 20.95
CA ASN A 238 -6.66 3.77 21.17
C ASN A 238 -7.95 2.96 21.47
N LYS A 239 -8.13 1.81 20.82
CA LYS A 239 -9.25 0.90 21.11
C LYS A 239 -9.24 0.43 22.57
N TYR A 240 -8.06 0.08 23.11
CA TYR A 240 -7.94 -0.32 24.52
C TYR A 240 -8.21 0.83 25.48
N LEU A 241 -7.77 2.06 25.14
CA LEU A 241 -8.02 3.24 25.95
C LEU A 241 -9.52 3.59 26.02
N ASP A 242 -10.23 3.51 24.90
CA ASP A 242 -11.67 3.78 24.86
C ASP A 242 -12.47 2.79 25.73
N ILE A 243 -12.10 1.50 25.72
CA ILE A 243 -12.70 0.47 26.57
C ILE A 243 -12.44 0.76 28.05
N ALA A 244 -11.21 1.14 28.41
CA ALA A 244 -10.85 1.45 29.80
C ALA A 244 -11.60 2.67 30.33
N ILE A 245 -11.76 3.73 29.51
CA ILE A 245 -12.49 4.95 29.88
C ILE A 245 -13.98 4.66 30.07
N ASN A 246 -14.60 3.89 29.16
CA ASN A 246 -16.03 3.55 29.28
C ASN A 246 -16.32 2.67 30.51
N ASN A 247 -15.43 1.72 30.83
CA ASN A 247 -15.61 0.90 32.03
C ASN A 247 -15.53 1.76 33.30
N ASN A 248 -14.61 2.73 33.37
CA ASN A 248 -14.50 3.64 34.51
C ASN A 248 -15.70 4.57 34.67
N ASN A 249 -16.30 5.05 33.58
CA ASN A 249 -17.50 5.88 33.65
C ASN A 249 -18.72 5.09 34.14
N ASN A 250 -18.80 3.79 33.84
CA ASN A 250 -19.86 2.93 34.33
C ASN A 250 -19.73 2.62 35.84
N THR A 251 -18.50 2.49 36.36
CA THR A 251 -18.25 2.39 37.81
C THR A 251 -18.40 3.74 38.53
N LEU A 252 -18.05 4.86 37.90
CA LEU A 252 -18.24 6.19 38.49
C LEU A 252 -19.73 6.58 38.58
N ASN A 253 -20.57 6.06 37.68
CA ASN A 253 -22.02 6.23 37.79
C ASN A 253 -22.66 5.35 38.89
N SER A 254 -21.94 4.37 39.46
CA SER A 254 -22.39 3.66 40.67
C SER A 254 -21.82 4.25 41.96
N GLU A 255 -20.77 5.07 41.88
CA GLU A 255 -20.12 5.66 43.05
C GLU A 255 -19.79 7.13 42.82
N THR A 256 -20.50 7.98 43.56
CA THR A 256 -20.17 9.37 43.94
C THR A 256 -20.64 10.53 43.05
N SER A 257 -21.65 11.22 43.59
CA SER A 257 -21.52 12.63 43.94
C SER A 257 -20.19 12.90 44.65
N THR A 258 -19.16 13.38 43.95
CA THR A 258 -18.22 14.44 44.35
C THR A 258 -17.07 14.63 43.33
N GLU A 259 -16.89 15.88 42.91
CA GLU A 259 -15.88 16.47 42.02
C GLU A 259 -14.40 16.18 42.45
N LYS A 260 -13.30 16.29 41.67
CA LYS A 260 -12.91 17.24 40.59
C LYS A 260 -11.53 16.88 39.98
N ASN A 261 -11.29 17.34 38.74
CA ASN A 261 -10.03 17.74 38.08
C ASN A 261 -8.98 16.70 37.57
N ILE A 262 -8.82 16.62 36.23
CA ILE A 262 -7.63 16.07 35.55
C ILE A 262 -7.16 17.00 34.41
N GLY A 263 -5.83 17.18 34.34
CA GLY A 263 -5.11 18.11 33.48
C GLY A 263 -4.73 17.62 32.07
N LYS A 264 -4.33 18.61 31.25
CA LYS A 264 -4.04 18.54 29.81
C LYS A 264 -2.74 17.81 29.44
N PHE A 265 -2.77 16.99 28.38
CA PHE A 265 -1.61 16.36 27.75
C PHE A 265 -1.30 16.93 26.34
N SER A 266 -0.02 16.90 25.98
CA SER A 266 0.68 17.71 24.94
C SER A 266 0.53 17.23 23.47
N SER A 267 0.61 18.18 22.52
CA SER A 267 -0.01 18.20 21.18
C SER A 267 0.93 18.07 19.95
N LYS A 268 2.15 17.53 20.07
CA LYS A 268 3.15 17.67 18.99
C LYS A 268 3.18 16.57 17.89
N SER A 269 2.39 15.50 17.98
CA SER A 269 2.29 14.46 16.93
C SER A 269 1.16 14.68 15.90
N ILE A 270 0.52 15.86 15.95
CA ILE A 270 -0.81 16.11 15.39
C ILE A 270 -0.84 16.34 13.86
N TRP A 271 0.22 16.83 13.22
CA TRP A 271 0.09 17.32 11.83
C TRP A 271 0.01 16.26 10.72
N LYS A 272 0.75 15.14 10.82
CA LYS A 272 0.59 14.01 9.86
C LYS A 272 -0.67 13.18 10.16
N SER A 273 -1.04 13.10 11.43
CA SER A 273 -2.35 12.58 11.87
C SER A 273 -3.48 13.42 11.29
N GLN A 274 -3.34 14.75 11.23
CA GLN A 274 -4.37 15.66 10.72
C GLN A 274 -4.68 15.45 9.25
N PHE A 275 -3.72 15.11 8.37
CA PHE A 275 -4.06 14.87 6.96
C PHE A 275 -4.88 13.58 6.79
N ILE A 276 -4.47 12.48 7.44
CA ILE A 276 -5.21 11.22 7.41
C ILE A 276 -6.54 11.34 8.17
N SER A 277 -6.57 12.06 9.31
CA SER A 277 -7.80 12.31 10.06
C SER A 277 -8.72 13.30 9.33
N SER A 278 -8.20 14.22 8.53
CA SER A 278 -9.00 15.10 7.67
C SER A 278 -9.55 14.33 6.49
N LEU A 279 -8.79 13.40 5.91
CA LEU A 279 -9.28 12.50 4.85
C LEU A 279 -10.38 11.59 5.40
N LEU A 280 -10.17 11.01 6.60
CA LEU A 280 -11.17 10.21 7.30
C LEU A 280 -12.38 11.07 7.70
N ASN A 281 -12.20 12.27 8.26
CA ASN A 281 -13.29 13.18 8.62
C ASN A 281 -14.06 13.65 7.39
N TYR A 282 -13.39 13.87 6.25
CA TYR A 282 -14.06 14.18 4.99
C TYR A 282 -14.93 13.01 4.54
N HIS A 283 -14.43 11.78 4.66
CA HIS A 283 -15.21 10.55 4.44
C HIS A 283 -16.39 10.39 5.42
N TYR A 284 -16.27 10.87 6.66
CA TYR A 284 -17.35 10.79 7.65
C TYR A 284 -18.38 11.91 7.48
N LYS A 285 -17.96 13.13 7.13
CA LYS A 285 -18.85 14.29 6.97
C LYS A 285 -19.72 14.20 5.71
N THR A 286 -19.14 13.76 4.59
CA THR A 286 -19.89 13.57 3.33
C THR A 286 -20.96 12.48 3.43
N GLY A 287 -20.72 11.43 4.24
CA GLY A 287 -21.72 10.39 4.50
C GLY A 287 -22.91 10.86 5.35
N LEU A 288 -22.72 11.86 6.23
CA LEU A 288 -23.79 12.41 7.07
C LEU A 288 -24.71 13.35 6.26
N GLU A 289 -24.15 14.22 5.42
CA GLU A 289 -24.92 15.16 4.59
C GLU A 289 -25.78 14.43 3.53
N HIS A 290 -25.30 13.30 2.99
CA HIS A 290 -26.06 12.51 2.02
C HIS A 290 -27.25 11.76 2.64
N ASN A 291 -27.17 11.43 3.92
CA ASN A 291 -28.25 10.82 4.69
C ASN A 291 -29.34 11.83 5.07
N GLU A 292 -29.01 13.11 5.25
CA GLU A 292 -29.99 14.18 5.48
C GLU A 292 -30.75 14.56 4.20
N THR A 293 -30.08 14.63 3.04
CA THR A 293 -30.73 14.91 1.76
C THR A 293 -31.64 13.77 1.29
N SER A 294 -31.24 12.51 1.50
CA SER A 294 -32.09 11.33 1.22
C SER A 294 -33.30 11.21 2.15
N LYS A 295 -33.19 11.68 3.41
CA LYS A 295 -34.33 11.72 4.33
C LYS A 295 -35.33 12.80 3.89
N ARG A 296 -34.84 13.96 3.46
CA ARG A 296 -35.67 15.07 2.97
C ARG A 296 -36.41 14.74 1.67
N SER A 297 -35.84 13.92 0.78
CA SER A 297 -36.54 13.46 -0.44
C SER A 297 -37.67 12.46 -0.16
N ASN A 298 -37.53 11.62 0.87
CA ASN A 298 -38.57 10.67 1.27
C ASN A 298 -39.71 11.35 2.05
N ASP A 299 -39.40 12.38 2.83
CA ASP A 299 -40.40 13.22 3.48
C ASP A 299 -41.16 14.06 2.43
N LEU A 300 -40.50 14.51 1.35
CA LEU A 300 -41.18 15.21 0.25
C LEU A 300 -42.10 14.28 -0.54
N SER A 301 -41.69 13.04 -0.85
CA SER A 301 -42.51 12.10 -1.61
C SER A 301 -43.73 11.60 -0.83
N SER A 302 -43.63 11.45 0.49
CA SER A 302 -44.79 11.16 1.34
C SER A 302 -45.77 12.33 1.45
N PHE A 303 -45.30 13.58 1.36
CA PHE A 303 -46.15 14.77 1.33
C PHE A 303 -46.94 14.92 0.02
N TYR A 304 -46.40 14.46 -1.12
CA TYR A 304 -47.16 14.43 -2.39
C TYR A 304 -48.21 13.32 -2.44
N LEU A 305 -47.96 12.19 -1.77
CA LEU A 305 -48.91 11.08 -1.69
C LEU A 305 -50.12 11.39 -0.79
N SER A 306 -49.96 12.20 0.27
CA SER A 306 -51.09 12.59 1.13
C SER A 306 -52.02 13.64 0.52
N ASN A 307 -51.55 14.43 -0.46
CA ASN A 307 -52.36 15.44 -1.14
C ASN A 307 -53.15 14.89 -2.34
N GLN A 308 -52.88 13.69 -2.83
CA GLN A 308 -53.71 13.05 -3.86
C GLN A 308 -54.97 12.38 -3.29
N THR A 309 -54.98 12.03 -2.01
CA THR A 309 -56.13 11.37 -1.36
C THR A 309 -57.26 12.30 -0.92
N SER A 310 -57.08 13.62 -0.97
CA SER A 310 -58.09 14.62 -0.54
C SER A 310 -58.88 15.28 -1.67
N SER A 311 -58.69 14.86 -2.94
CA SER A 311 -59.41 15.41 -4.11
C SER A 311 -60.51 14.48 -4.67
N ASN A 312 -60.76 13.35 -4.01
CA ASN A 312 -61.82 12.41 -4.37
C ASN A 312 -62.84 12.26 -3.21
N ILE A 313 -63.52 13.35 -2.83
CA ILE A 313 -64.79 13.31 -2.09
C ILE A 313 -65.70 14.40 -2.63
#